data_AF-A0A8H6IV28-F1
#
_entry.id   AF-A0A8H6IV28-F1
#
_cell.length_a   1.000
_cell.length_b   1.000
_cell.length_c   1.000
_cell.angle_alpha   90.00
_cell.angle_beta   90.00
_cell.angle_gamma   90.00
#
_symmetry.space_group_name_H-M   'P 1'
#
loop_
_entity.id
_entity.type
_entity.pdbx_description
1 polymer ?
#
loop_
_entity_poly.entity_id
_entity_poly.type
_entity_poly.pdbx_seq_one_letter_code
_entity_poly.pdbx_strand_id
1 'polypeptide(L)'
;MSSTRTLYRLAANASRQARPAQHQTRSLFSSLAPSRTTQTPVSRRIQWPSARSFSVSAFKAHGHITPPKPGEELWVTFVDKDGDEHKIAVSAGDNLLDIAQDNDLEMEGACGGSCACSTCHVIVVDEELYDKMPEPEDDENDMLDLAFGLTETSRLGCQVTMTKELDGLRVKLPSMTRNLQASDFS
;
A
#
# COMPACT_ATOMS: atom_id res chain seq x y z
N MET A 1 -27.64 -26.67 -23.07
CA MET A 1 -27.48 -26.03 -24.39
C MET A 1 -26.28 -25.10 -24.28
N SER A 2 -25.06 -25.63 -24.33
CA SER A 2 -24.21 -25.65 -25.53
C SER A 2 -24.21 -24.33 -26.29
N SER A 3 -23.14 -23.53 -26.11
CA SER A 3 -22.32 -23.12 -27.26
C SER A 3 -20.98 -22.52 -26.84
N THR A 4 -19.95 -23.32 -27.07
CA THR A 4 -18.52 -23.00 -27.19
C THR A 4 -18.23 -21.89 -28.19
N ARG A 5 -17.11 -21.16 -28.01
CA ARG A 5 -16.21 -20.78 -29.13
C ARG A 5 -14.82 -20.35 -28.68
N THR A 6 -13.89 -21.28 -28.87
CA THR A 6 -12.43 -21.17 -28.90
C THR A 6 -11.96 -20.34 -30.11
N LEU A 7 -10.98 -19.45 -29.93
CA LEU A 7 -10.26 -18.81 -31.04
C LEU A 7 -8.74 -19.05 -30.96
N TYR A 8 -8.34 -20.05 -31.74
CA TYR A 8 -7.20 -20.14 -32.65
C TYR A 8 -5.82 -19.54 -32.31
N ARG A 9 -4.86 -20.48 -32.24
CA ARG A 9 -3.42 -20.35 -32.44
C ARG A 9 -3.07 -19.76 -33.82
N LEU A 10 -2.00 -18.98 -33.87
CA LEU A 10 -1.20 -18.78 -35.07
C LEU A 10 0.28 -18.98 -34.73
N ALA A 11 0.86 -20.00 -35.36
CA ALA A 11 2.29 -20.29 -35.37
C ALA A 11 2.95 -19.56 -36.53
N ALA A 12 4.15 -19.02 -36.32
CA ALA A 12 5.05 -18.63 -37.39
C ALA A 12 6.43 -19.25 -37.11
N ASN A 13 6.95 -19.91 -38.14
CA ASN A 13 8.09 -20.81 -38.13
C ASN A 13 9.24 -20.19 -38.95
N ALA A 14 10.42 -20.82 -38.85
CA ALA A 14 11.57 -20.73 -39.78
C ALA A 14 12.52 -19.53 -39.55
N SER A 15 13.85 -19.59 -39.72
CA SER A 15 14.72 -20.53 -40.43
C SER A 15 16.16 -20.45 -39.92
N ARG A 16 16.86 -21.59 -40.03
CA ARG A 16 18.31 -21.76 -39.89
C ARG A 16 19.10 -20.91 -40.90
N GLN A 17 20.35 -20.56 -40.55
CA GLN A 17 21.50 -20.79 -41.44
C GLN A 17 22.85 -20.61 -40.71
N ALA A 18 23.70 -21.63 -40.85
CA ALA A 18 25.11 -21.67 -40.52
C ALA A 18 25.89 -21.86 -41.83
N ARG A 19 27.15 -21.39 -41.91
CA ARG A 19 28.28 -21.79 -42.81
C ARG A 19 29.35 -20.67 -42.88
N PRO A 20 30.55 -20.89 -43.43
CA PRO A 20 31.57 -21.87 -43.06
C PRO A 20 32.99 -21.24 -42.94
N ALA A 21 33.97 -22.04 -42.54
CA ALA A 21 35.40 -21.72 -42.53
C ALA A 21 36.02 -21.69 -43.94
N GLN A 22 36.98 -20.79 -44.19
CA GLN A 22 37.98 -20.94 -45.25
C GLN A 22 39.35 -20.42 -44.83
N HIS A 23 40.36 -21.00 -45.47
CA HIS A 23 41.74 -21.25 -45.08
C HIS A 23 42.67 -20.51 -46.07
N GLN A 24 43.98 -20.49 -45.77
CA GLN A 24 45.13 -20.17 -46.68
C GLN A 24 45.58 -18.69 -46.68
N THR A 25 46.86 -18.29 -46.74
CA THR A 25 48.11 -18.97 -47.15
C THR A 25 49.35 -18.19 -46.65
N ARG A 26 50.48 -18.90 -46.69
CA ARG A 26 51.89 -18.59 -46.39
C ARG A 26 52.46 -17.27 -46.94
N SER A 27 53.42 -16.68 -46.21
CA SER A 27 54.74 -16.20 -46.72
C SER A 27 55.62 -15.72 -45.54
N LEU A 28 56.62 -16.50 -45.13
CA LEU A 28 58.08 -16.22 -45.20
C LEU A 28 58.50 -14.77 -44.90
N PHE A 29 59.28 -14.54 -43.84
CA PHE A 29 60.56 -13.80 -43.84
C PHE A 29 61.25 -13.88 -42.45
N SER A 30 62.53 -13.55 -42.45
CA SER A 30 63.62 -14.05 -41.61
C SER A 30 63.92 -13.24 -40.34
N SER A 31 64.52 -13.95 -39.36
CA SER A 31 65.54 -13.53 -38.38
C SER A 31 65.33 -12.29 -37.51
N LEU A 32 65.32 -12.49 -36.19
CA LEU A 32 66.44 -12.23 -35.25
C LEU A 32 65.89 -12.24 -33.82
N ALA A 33 66.46 -13.07 -32.95
CA ALA A 33 66.13 -13.10 -31.53
C ALA A 33 66.76 -11.90 -30.80
N PRO A 34 66.06 -11.34 -29.79
CA PRO A 34 66.72 -11.29 -28.49
C PRO A 34 65.81 -11.60 -27.28
N SER A 35 66.41 -12.33 -26.34
CA SER A 35 66.32 -12.19 -24.88
C SER A 35 64.96 -11.86 -24.24
N ARG A 36 64.22 -12.95 -23.99
CA ARG A 36 63.60 -13.34 -22.71
C ARG A 36 63.57 -12.26 -21.60
N THR A 37 62.42 -11.59 -21.47
CA THR A 37 61.90 -11.11 -20.19
C THR A 37 60.48 -11.64 -20.05
N THR A 38 60.29 -12.60 -19.15
CA THR A 38 58.98 -13.15 -18.79
C THR A 38 58.18 -12.09 -18.05
N GLN A 39 57.31 -11.36 -18.77
CA GLN A 39 56.20 -10.67 -18.13
C GLN A 39 55.06 -11.68 -18.00
N THR A 40 54.68 -11.95 -16.76
CA THR A 40 53.50 -12.74 -16.44
C THR A 40 52.26 -12.04 -16.97
N PRO A 41 51.36 -12.72 -17.71
CA PRO A 41 50.07 -12.13 -18.00
C PRO A 41 49.31 -12.04 -16.68
N VAL A 42 49.07 -10.83 -16.18
CA VAL A 42 48.05 -10.60 -15.16
C VAL A 42 46.73 -10.99 -15.81
N SER A 43 46.29 -12.21 -15.53
CA SER A 43 44.97 -12.71 -15.84
C SER A 43 43.96 -11.82 -15.12
N ARG A 44 43.53 -10.75 -15.78
CA ARG A 44 42.41 -9.94 -15.31
C ARG A 44 41.17 -10.82 -15.45
N ARG A 45 40.85 -11.56 -14.38
CA ARG A 45 39.55 -12.21 -14.24
C ARG A 45 38.53 -11.10 -14.43
N ILE A 46 37.77 -11.18 -15.52
CA ILE A 46 36.53 -10.44 -15.65
C ILE A 46 35.64 -11.00 -14.54
N GLN A 47 35.64 -10.30 -13.41
CA GLN A 47 34.73 -10.58 -12.32
C GLN A 47 33.36 -10.16 -12.82
N TRP A 48 32.57 -11.13 -13.30
CA TRP A 48 31.16 -10.90 -13.49
C TRP A 48 30.57 -10.47 -12.14
N PRO A 49 29.86 -9.32 -12.09
CA PRO A 49 29.17 -8.96 -10.87
C PRO A 49 28.19 -10.08 -10.55
N SER A 50 28.26 -10.56 -9.32
CA SER A 50 27.32 -11.52 -8.76
C SER A 50 25.91 -11.11 -9.16
N ALA A 51 25.14 -12.05 -9.73
CA ALA A 51 23.74 -11.84 -10.03
C ALA A 51 23.08 -11.23 -8.79
N ARG A 52 22.47 -10.05 -8.93
CA ARG A 52 21.73 -9.43 -7.83
C ARG A 52 20.53 -10.32 -7.56
N SER A 53 20.51 -10.94 -6.40
CA SER A 53 19.37 -11.69 -5.89
C SER A 53 18.21 -10.72 -5.67
N PHE A 54 17.06 -10.98 -6.27
CA PHE A 54 15.84 -10.29 -5.88
C PHE A 54 15.45 -10.82 -4.50
N SER A 55 15.45 -9.94 -3.50
CA SER A 55 14.86 -10.21 -2.19
C SER A 55 13.40 -9.78 -2.26
N VAL A 56 12.47 -10.70 -2.05
CA VAL A 56 11.10 -10.31 -1.70
C VAL A 56 11.09 -9.94 -0.23
N SER A 57 10.55 -8.77 0.11
CA SER A 57 10.20 -8.47 1.50
C SER A 57 9.23 -9.53 2.00
N ALA A 58 9.30 -9.88 3.29
CA ALA A 58 8.26 -10.71 3.89
C ALA A 58 6.88 -10.10 3.58
N PHE A 59 5.89 -10.95 3.31
CA PHE A 59 4.50 -10.51 3.21
C PHE A 59 4.15 -9.75 4.49
N LYS A 60 4.11 -8.42 4.42
CA LYS A 60 3.34 -7.63 5.37
C LYS A 60 1.89 -7.87 4.97
N ALA A 61 1.11 -8.45 5.87
CA ALA A 61 -0.34 -8.39 5.75
C ALA A 61 -0.68 -6.89 5.67
N HIS A 62 -1.14 -6.44 4.51
CA HIS A 62 -1.66 -5.09 4.35
C HIS A 62 -3.01 -5.07 5.08
N GLY A 63 -3.09 -4.32 6.19
CA GLY A 63 -4.30 -4.02 6.96
C GLY A 63 -5.49 -4.95 6.73
N HIS A 64 -5.40 -6.18 7.22
CA HIS A 64 -6.56 -7.06 7.33
C HIS A 64 -7.03 -6.88 8.77
N ILE A 65 -8.21 -6.30 8.97
CA ILE A 65 -8.84 -6.31 10.28
C ILE A 65 -8.94 -7.76 10.72
N THR A 66 -8.31 -8.04 11.85
CA THR A 66 -8.34 -9.40 12.36
C THR A 66 -9.71 -9.65 12.98
N PRO A 67 -10.38 -10.76 12.64
CA PRO A 67 -11.60 -11.14 13.32
C PRO A 67 -11.36 -11.18 14.83
N PRO A 68 -12.25 -10.58 15.63
CA PRO A 68 -12.05 -10.51 17.08
C PRO A 68 -12.02 -11.90 17.69
N LYS A 69 -11.21 -12.04 18.75
CA LYS A 69 -11.13 -13.30 19.48
C LYS A 69 -12.43 -13.51 20.26
N PRO A 70 -12.96 -14.74 20.33
CA PRO A 70 -14.15 -15.04 21.11
C PRO A 70 -13.97 -14.59 22.57
N GLY A 71 -14.76 -13.60 23.01
CA GLY A 71 -14.75 -13.06 24.38
C GLY A 71 -13.95 -11.78 24.61
N GLU A 72 -13.26 -11.24 23.60
CA GLU A 72 -12.59 -9.92 23.64
C GLU A 72 -13.12 -8.96 22.56
N GLU A 73 -14.35 -9.20 22.09
CA GLU A 73 -15.04 -8.37 21.10
C GLU A 73 -15.40 -7.01 21.70
N LEU A 74 -15.00 -5.93 21.02
CA LEU A 74 -15.46 -4.58 21.30
C LEU A 74 -16.53 -4.20 20.29
N TRP A 75 -17.46 -3.33 20.69
CA TRP A 75 -18.52 -2.86 19.82
C TRP A 75 -18.35 -1.39 19.45
N VAL A 76 -18.52 -1.07 18.18
CA VAL A 76 -18.62 0.29 17.68
C VAL A 76 -19.87 0.42 16.81
N THR A 77 -20.58 1.53 16.93
CA THR A 77 -21.78 1.85 16.15
C THR A 77 -21.52 3.07 15.29
N PHE A 78 -21.60 2.92 13.98
CA PHE A 78 -21.53 4.03 13.04
C PHE A 78 -22.94 4.45 12.67
N VAL A 79 -23.21 5.75 12.73
CA VAL A 79 -24.42 6.37 12.21
C VAL A 79 -24.08 6.98 10.87
N ASP A 80 -24.65 6.46 9.79
CA ASP A 80 -24.39 6.95 8.43
C ASP A 80 -25.06 8.31 8.17
N LYS A 81 -24.82 8.89 7.01
CA LYS A 81 -25.38 10.17 6.55
C LYS A 81 -26.90 10.11 6.42
N ASP A 82 -27.43 8.94 6.08
CA ASP A 82 -28.87 8.66 6.01
C ASP A 82 -29.49 8.42 7.40
N GLY A 83 -28.67 8.29 8.44
CA GLY A 83 -29.08 8.04 9.82
C GLY A 83 -29.19 6.55 10.18
N ASP A 84 -28.84 5.66 9.26
CA ASP A 84 -28.81 4.22 9.51
C ASP A 84 -27.66 3.86 10.48
N GLU A 85 -27.94 2.93 11.40
CA GLU A 85 -26.97 2.50 12.41
C GLU A 85 -26.34 1.16 12.06
N HIS A 86 -25.00 1.14 12.01
CA HIS A 86 -24.18 -0.02 11.71
C HIS A 86 -23.38 -0.40 12.95
N LYS A 87 -23.86 -1.44 13.66
CA LYS A 87 -23.18 -1.98 14.83
C LYS A 87 -22.20 -3.08 14.41
N ILE A 88 -20.91 -2.86 14.65
CA ILE A 88 -19.81 -3.70 14.18
C ILE A 88 -19.00 -4.20 15.37
N ALA A 89 -18.64 -5.49 15.34
CA ALA A 89 -17.73 -6.10 16.31
C ALA A 89 -16.28 -5.96 15.82
N VAL A 90 -15.39 -5.45 16.68
CA VAL A 90 -14.02 -5.09 16.33
C VAL A 90 -13.02 -5.56 17.39
N SER A 91 -11.74 -5.61 17.02
CA SER A 91 -10.66 -5.92 17.95
C SER A 91 -10.06 -4.64 18.53
N ALA A 92 -9.46 -4.75 19.72
CA ALA A 92 -8.61 -3.68 20.21
C ALA A 92 -7.40 -3.47 19.29
N GLY A 93 -7.10 -2.22 18.97
CA GLY A 93 -6.00 -1.84 18.06
C GLY A 93 -6.44 -1.51 16.62
N ASP A 94 -7.68 -1.82 16.24
CA ASP A 94 -8.24 -1.41 14.94
C ASP A 94 -8.61 0.08 14.98
N ASN A 95 -8.33 0.84 13.92
CA ASN A 95 -8.75 2.25 13.82
C ASN A 95 -10.09 2.38 13.11
N LEU A 96 -10.80 3.49 13.36
CA LEU A 96 -12.16 3.67 12.82
C LEU A 96 -12.21 3.76 11.30
N LEU A 97 -11.16 4.27 10.64
CA LEU A 97 -11.10 4.33 9.19
C LEU A 97 -11.09 2.94 8.56
N ASP A 98 -10.20 2.07 9.04
CA ASP A 98 -10.09 0.70 8.54
C ASP A 98 -11.41 -0.05 8.81
N ILE A 99 -11.96 0.07 10.02
CA ILE A 99 -13.25 -0.54 10.40
C ILE A 99 -14.36 -0.12 9.44
N ALA A 100 -14.44 1.17 9.11
CA ALA A 100 -15.47 1.68 8.21
C ALA A 100 -15.29 1.14 6.79
N GLN A 101 -14.06 1.10 6.26
CA GLN A 101 -13.78 0.60 4.92
C GLN A 101 -14.04 -0.90 4.78
N ASP A 102 -13.66 -1.70 5.77
CA ASP A 102 -13.87 -3.16 5.76
C ASP A 102 -15.35 -3.56 5.91
N ASN A 103 -16.21 -2.64 6.36
CA ASN A 103 -17.65 -2.84 6.49
C ASN A 103 -18.46 -2.05 5.45
N ASP A 104 -17.81 -1.60 4.37
CA ASP A 104 -18.44 -0.88 3.25
C ASP A 104 -19.23 0.38 3.67
N LEU A 105 -18.80 1.06 4.75
CA LEU A 105 -19.39 2.34 5.17
C LEU A 105 -18.87 3.48 4.29
N GLU A 106 -19.69 4.51 4.07
CA GLU A 106 -19.35 5.66 3.22
C GLU A 106 -18.40 6.67 3.92
N MET A 107 -17.31 6.16 4.48
CA MET A 107 -16.22 6.95 5.04
C MET A 107 -15.04 7.00 4.08
N GLU A 108 -14.59 8.22 3.78
CA GLU A 108 -13.43 8.45 2.91
C GLU A 108 -12.12 8.45 3.70
N GLY A 109 -11.02 8.09 3.03
CA GLY A 109 -9.67 8.14 3.60
C GLY A 109 -8.64 8.52 2.55
N ALA A 110 -8.72 9.73 1.99
CA ALA A 110 -7.93 10.13 0.81
C ALA A 110 -6.40 10.03 1.03
N CYS A 111 -5.91 10.27 2.24
CA CYS A 111 -4.49 10.14 2.59
C CYS A 111 -4.09 8.76 3.16
N GLY A 112 -5.02 7.80 3.22
CA GLY A 112 -4.79 6.47 3.80
C GLY A 112 -4.38 6.49 5.28
N GLY A 113 -4.89 7.46 6.05
CA GLY A 113 -4.64 7.55 7.50
C GLY A 113 -3.36 8.27 7.93
N SER A 114 -2.67 8.95 7.00
CA SER A 114 -1.41 9.66 7.29
C SER A 114 -1.58 11.06 7.93
N CYS A 115 -2.75 11.36 8.52
CA CYS A 115 -3.08 12.68 9.08
C CYS A 115 -2.82 13.86 8.11
N ALA A 116 -3.13 13.68 6.82
CA ALA A 116 -2.87 14.68 5.77
C ALA A 116 -4.14 15.15 5.04
N CYS A 117 -5.32 14.76 5.55
CA CYS A 117 -6.62 15.20 5.04
C CYS A 117 -7.69 15.06 6.12
N SER A 118 -8.83 15.72 5.95
CA SER A 118 -9.99 15.65 6.84
C SER A 118 -11.15 14.78 6.33
N THR A 119 -10.92 13.95 5.30
CA THR A 119 -12.00 13.13 4.70
C THR A 119 -12.48 11.99 5.61
N CYS A 120 -11.67 11.61 6.61
CA CYS A 120 -12.01 10.59 7.61
C CYS A 120 -12.63 11.20 8.88
N HIS A 121 -13.12 12.44 8.79
CA HIS A 121 -13.77 13.14 9.90
C HIS A 121 -14.98 12.35 10.40
N VAL A 122 -15.03 12.18 11.73
CA VAL A 122 -16.14 11.57 12.45
C VAL A 122 -16.53 12.44 13.63
N ILE A 123 -17.80 12.34 14.03
CA ILE A 123 -18.33 13.01 15.22
C ILE A 123 -18.61 11.95 16.27
N VAL A 124 -17.94 12.02 17.42
CA VAL A 124 -18.25 11.14 18.55
C VAL A 124 -19.55 11.61 19.18
N VAL A 125 -20.53 10.70 19.29
CA VAL A 125 -21.87 11.05 19.78
C VAL A 125 -21.94 11.01 21.31
N ASP A 126 -21.10 10.18 21.92
CA ASP A 126 -21.05 9.99 23.38
C ASP A 126 -19.88 10.80 23.97
N GLU A 127 -20.20 11.87 24.69
CA GLU A 127 -19.22 12.75 25.34
C GLU A 127 -18.39 11.99 26.41
N GLU A 128 -18.99 11.02 27.12
CA GLU A 128 -18.27 10.25 28.15
C GLU A 128 -17.19 9.34 27.55
N LEU A 129 -17.40 8.88 26.31
CA LEU A 129 -16.42 8.09 25.57
C LEU A 129 -15.40 8.97 24.87
N TYR A 130 -15.80 10.17 24.43
CA TYR A 130 -14.87 11.17 23.90
C TYR A 130 -13.82 11.57 24.95
N ASP A 131 -14.23 11.82 26.20
CA ASP A 131 -13.32 12.19 27.29
C ASP A 131 -12.31 11.10 27.68
N LYS A 132 -12.58 9.84 27.30
CA LYS A 132 -11.66 8.71 27.50
C LYS A 132 -10.62 8.61 26.38
N MET A 133 -10.83 9.29 25.25
CA MET A 133 -9.87 9.32 24.15
C MET A 133 -8.72 10.29 24.47
N PRO A 134 -7.50 10.04 23.97
CA PRO A 134 -6.44 11.02 24.03
C PRO A 134 -6.84 12.27 23.24
N GLU A 135 -6.55 13.47 23.73
CA GLU A 135 -6.82 14.72 23.00
C GLU A 135 -6.16 14.72 21.59
N PRO A 136 -6.77 15.40 20.61
CA PRO A 136 -6.19 15.50 19.26
C PRO A 136 -4.84 16.24 19.30
N GLU A 137 -3.87 15.72 18.55
CA GLU A 137 -2.57 16.37 18.38
C GLU A 137 -2.70 17.64 17.53
N ASP A 138 -1.72 18.54 17.59
CA ASP A 138 -1.72 19.81 16.84
C ASP A 138 -1.93 19.60 15.33
N ASP A 139 -1.23 18.63 14.73
CA ASP A 139 -1.39 18.28 13.31
C ASP A 139 -2.80 17.75 12.99
N GLU A 140 -3.43 17.03 13.93
CA GLU A 140 -4.82 16.57 13.78
C GLU A 140 -5.79 17.76 13.81
N ASN A 141 -5.59 18.70 14.73
CA ASN A 141 -6.40 19.91 14.85
C ASN A 141 -6.31 20.80 13.60
N ASP A 142 -5.11 21.00 13.06
CA ASP A 142 -4.89 21.75 11.83
C ASP A 142 -5.69 21.16 10.65
N MET A 143 -5.81 19.83 10.60
CA MET A 143 -6.63 19.15 9.58
C MET A 143 -8.13 19.21 9.90
N LEU A 144 -8.52 19.09 11.17
CA LEU A 144 -9.92 19.18 11.61
C LEU A 144 -10.53 20.56 11.32
N ASP A 145 -9.74 21.64 11.37
CA ASP A 145 -10.19 22.99 11.00
C ASP A 145 -10.67 23.11 9.55
N LEU A 146 -10.23 22.20 8.68
CA LEU A 146 -10.66 22.11 7.28
C LEU A 146 -11.90 21.23 7.10
N ALA A 147 -12.35 20.52 8.14
CA ALA A 147 -13.48 19.60 8.09
C ALA A 147 -14.82 20.35 7.99
N PHE A 148 -15.77 19.75 7.28
CA PHE A 148 -17.12 20.31 7.17
C PHE A 148 -17.98 19.89 8.35
N GLY A 149 -18.64 20.84 9.01
CA GLY A 149 -19.52 20.54 10.15
C GLY A 149 -18.75 20.08 11.39
N LEU A 150 -17.56 20.66 11.63
CA LEU A 150 -16.77 20.42 12.83
C LEU A 150 -17.58 20.70 14.10
N THR A 151 -17.44 19.82 15.08
CA THR A 151 -18.06 19.88 16.42
C THR A 151 -16.98 19.73 17.49
N GLU A 152 -17.33 19.99 18.75
CA GLU A 152 -16.40 19.85 19.89
C GLU A 152 -15.93 18.40 20.10
N THR A 153 -16.75 17.42 19.72
CA THR A 153 -16.45 15.98 19.81
C THR A 153 -15.98 15.38 18.47
N SER A 154 -15.54 16.21 17.53
CA SER A 154 -15.05 15.77 16.23
C SER A 154 -13.63 15.24 16.31
N ARG A 155 -13.35 14.16 15.58
CA ARG A 155 -12.02 13.53 15.46
C ARG A 155 -11.73 13.07 14.05
N LEU A 156 -10.46 12.87 13.73
CA LEU A 156 -10.08 12.12 12.53
C LEU A 156 -10.14 10.63 12.84
N GLY A 157 -11.07 9.91 12.21
CA GLY A 157 -11.32 8.49 12.47
C GLY A 157 -10.08 7.60 12.25
N CYS A 158 -9.13 8.03 11.42
CA CYS A 158 -7.88 7.31 11.23
C CYS A 158 -6.90 7.39 12.42
N GLN A 159 -7.03 8.41 13.28
CA GLN A 159 -6.21 8.55 14.49
C GLN A 159 -6.87 7.88 15.71
N VAL A 160 -8.18 7.65 15.66
CA VAL A 160 -8.91 6.98 16.73
C VAL A 160 -8.75 5.47 16.62
N THR A 161 -8.05 4.91 17.61
CA THR A 161 -7.83 3.46 17.74
C THR A 161 -8.75 2.87 18.81
N MET A 162 -9.39 1.74 18.51
CA MET A 162 -10.27 1.06 19.46
C MET A 162 -9.48 0.49 20.64
N THR A 163 -9.91 0.85 21.84
CA THR A 163 -9.40 0.32 23.11
C THR A 163 -10.56 -0.24 23.93
N LYS A 164 -10.25 -0.98 25.00
CA LYS A 164 -11.26 -1.57 25.88
C LYS A 164 -12.16 -0.53 26.57
N GLU A 165 -11.69 0.71 26.69
CA GLU A 165 -12.42 1.81 27.33
C GLU A 165 -13.46 2.44 26.40
N LEU A 166 -13.31 2.19 25.09
CA LEU A 166 -14.19 2.65 24.02
C LEU A 166 -15.20 1.58 23.59
N ASP A 167 -15.43 0.55 24.41
CA ASP A 167 -16.46 -0.44 24.13
C ASP A 167 -17.85 0.22 24.15
N GLY A 168 -18.61 0.02 23.07
CA GLY A 168 -19.89 0.67 22.85
C GLY A 168 -19.79 2.05 22.19
N LEU A 169 -18.63 2.42 21.65
CA LEU A 169 -18.43 3.70 20.97
C LEU A 169 -19.49 3.94 19.89
N ARG A 170 -20.09 5.13 19.90
CA ARG A 170 -21.05 5.55 18.87
C ARG A 170 -20.53 6.80 18.16
N VAL A 171 -20.33 6.68 16.87
CA VAL A 171 -19.82 7.75 16.00
C VAL A 171 -20.81 8.03 14.88
N LYS A 172 -20.82 9.28 14.42
CA LYS A 172 -21.64 9.74 13.31
C LYS A 172 -20.77 10.20 12.16
N LEU A 173 -21.12 9.79 10.95
CA LEU A 173 -20.50 10.28 9.72
C LEU A 173 -21.13 11.64 9.36
N PRO A 174 -20.31 12.66 9.07
CA PRO A 174 -20.81 13.96 8.61
C PRO A 174 -21.47 13.80 7.23
N SER A 175 -22.47 14.65 6.95
CA SER A 175 -23.24 14.57 5.69
C SER A 175 -22.40 14.82 4.43
N MET A 176 -21.27 15.52 4.56
CA MET A 176 -20.33 15.75 3.47
C MET A 176 -18.90 15.83 3.99
N THR A 177 -17.96 15.31 3.20
CA THR A 177 -16.52 15.43 3.37
C THR A 177 -15.94 16.18 2.17
N ARG A 178 -14.84 16.92 2.37
CA ARG A 178 -14.16 17.62 1.27
C ARG A 178 -12.71 17.14 1.15
N ASN A 179 -12.37 16.63 -0.03
CA ASN A 179 -10.98 16.36 -0.39
C ASN A 179 -10.41 17.58 -1.15
N LEU A 180 -9.48 18.31 -0.54
CA LEU A 180 -8.82 19.46 -1.19
C LEU A 180 -7.85 18.96 -2.26
N GLN A 181 -8.20 19.15 -3.53
CA GLN A 181 -7.38 18.74 -4.66
C GLN A 181 -6.68 19.95 -5.29
N ALA A 182 -5.50 19.74 -5.88
CA ALA A 182 -4.73 20.81 -6.53
C ALA A 182 -5.49 21.53 -7.66
N SER A 183 -6.51 20.89 -8.24
CA SER A 183 -7.42 21.48 -9.24
C SER A 183 -8.35 22.56 -8.70
N ASP A 184 -8.58 22.64 -7.38
CA ASP A 184 -9.46 23.63 -6.76
C ASP A 184 -8.91 25.07 -6.83
N PHE A 185 -7.66 25.24 -7.30
CA PHE A 185 -6.96 26.54 -7.40
C PHE A 185 -6.90 27.13 -8.82
N SER A 186 -7.65 26.57 -9.78
CA SER A 186 -7.70 27.05 -11.19
C SER A 186 -8.94 27.89 -11.51
#